data_AF-A0A399SQZ8-F1
#
_entry.id   AF-A0A399SQZ8-F1
#
_cell.length_a   1.000
_cell.length_b   1.000
_cell.length_c   1.000
_cell.angle_alpha   90.00
_cell.angle_beta   90.00
_cell.angle_gamma   90.00
#
_symmetry.space_group_name_H-M   'P 1'
#
loop_
_entity.id
_entity.type
_entity.pdbx_description
1 polymer ?
#
loop_
_entity_poly.entity_id
_entity_poly.type
_entity_poly.pdbx_seq_one_letter_code
_entity_poly.pdbx_strand_id
1 'polypeptide(L)'
;MQKQFNPALFISYLLRVRTHKFILILFGFSFLLGVITTFLPEPEMADPIISESLLHDVLLTVFLAPIVETLLFQLLVIEAIRKIIKRPRKNICLALLLSSTVFALSHTYSLGYFFITYLGGIVLALAYYLGRYRRENAFFVVFVIHSLYNLSVFIYNHFFYV
;
A
#
# COMPACT_ATOMS: atom_id res chain seq x y z
N MET A 1 3.82 33.93 -9.60
CA MET A 1 3.31 32.88 -10.51
C MET A 1 3.37 31.55 -9.79
N GLN A 2 2.25 31.07 -9.23
CA GLN A 2 2.19 29.76 -8.56
C GLN A 2 2.19 28.66 -9.63
N LYS A 3 3.18 27.75 -9.60
CA LYS A 3 3.16 26.55 -10.44
C LYS A 3 2.03 25.66 -9.95
N GLN A 4 0.96 25.56 -10.73
CA GLN A 4 -0.14 24.63 -10.48
C GLN A 4 0.36 23.18 -10.58
N PHE A 5 -0.12 22.32 -9.68
CA PHE A 5 0.19 20.88 -9.71
C PHE A 5 -0.39 20.24 -10.98
N ASN A 6 0.44 19.56 -11.76
CA ASN A 6 0.02 18.79 -12.93
C ASN A 6 0.19 17.29 -12.65
N PRO A 7 -0.91 16.52 -12.47
CA PRO A 7 -0.85 15.09 -12.18
C PRO A 7 -0.07 14.29 -13.23
N ALA A 8 -0.16 14.66 -14.51
CA ALA A 8 0.57 13.97 -15.57
C ALA A 8 2.09 14.19 -15.46
N LEU A 9 2.52 15.38 -15.00
CA LEU A 9 3.92 15.67 -14.74
C LEU A 9 4.44 14.84 -13.56
N PHE A 10 3.63 14.71 -12.50
CA PHE A 10 4.00 13.92 -11.33
C PHE A 10 4.13 12.42 -11.64
N ILE A 11 3.17 11.83 -12.37
CA ILE A 11 3.27 10.45 -12.84
C ILE A 11 4.49 10.26 -13.75
N SER A 12 4.74 11.21 -14.66
CA SER A 12 5.92 11.17 -15.53
C SER A 12 7.22 11.24 -14.74
N TYR A 13 7.25 12.03 -13.65
CA TYR A 13 8.38 12.06 -12.73
C TYR A 13 8.57 10.70 -12.06
N LEU A 14 7.51 10.14 -11.43
CA LEU A 14 7.55 8.83 -10.78
C LEU A 14 8.00 7.70 -11.69
N LEU A 15 7.69 7.75 -12.99
CA LEU A 15 8.15 6.76 -13.96
C LEU A 15 9.66 6.84 -14.28
N ARG A 16 10.33 7.96 -13.97
CA ARG A 16 11.73 8.22 -14.34
C ARG A 16 12.69 8.26 -13.15
N VAL A 17 12.20 8.46 -11.92
CA VAL A 17 13.08 8.52 -10.74
C VAL A 17 13.81 7.19 -10.52
N ARG A 18 14.89 7.20 -9.73
CA ARG A 18 15.55 5.95 -9.28
C ARG A 18 14.64 5.16 -8.33
N THR A 19 14.71 3.83 -8.38
CA THR A 19 13.84 2.91 -7.63
C THR A 19 13.74 3.23 -6.13
N HIS A 20 14.85 3.53 -5.46
CA HIS A 20 14.83 3.90 -4.04
C HIS A 20 14.02 5.18 -3.79
N LYS A 21 14.10 6.20 -4.66
CA LYS A 21 13.29 7.41 -4.53
C LYS A 21 11.81 7.11 -4.79
N PHE A 22 11.53 6.24 -5.76
CA PHE A 22 10.17 5.79 -6.04
C PHE A 22 9.55 5.10 -4.81
N ILE A 23 10.27 4.17 -4.20
CA ILE A 23 9.88 3.48 -2.96
C ILE A 23 9.69 4.49 -1.82
N LEU A 24 10.66 5.36 -1.56
CA LEU A 24 10.58 6.33 -0.46
C LEU A 24 9.41 7.31 -0.60
N ILE A 25 9.11 7.76 -1.82
CA ILE A 25 7.97 8.67 -2.06
C ILE A 25 6.65 7.96 -1.75
N LEU A 26 6.45 6.74 -2.26
CA LEU A 26 5.20 6.00 -2.05
C LEU A 26 5.06 5.49 -0.62
N PHE A 27 6.16 5.04 -0.01
CA PHE A 27 6.23 4.79 1.43
C PHE A 27 5.84 6.03 2.23
N GLY A 28 6.34 7.22 1.86
CA GLY A 28 5.97 8.47 2.54
C GLY A 28 4.47 8.77 2.49
N PHE A 29 3.79 8.47 1.38
CA PHE A 29 2.32 8.57 1.31
C PHE A 29 1.63 7.55 2.22
N SER A 30 2.07 6.28 2.20
CA SER A 30 1.54 5.25 3.11
C SER A 30 1.75 5.60 4.57
N PHE A 31 2.94 6.09 4.93
CA PHE A 31 3.27 6.54 6.29
C PHE A 31 2.40 7.72 6.73
N LEU A 32 2.21 8.72 5.86
CA LEU A 32 1.32 9.84 6.14
C LEU A 32 -0.12 9.39 6.41
N LEU A 33 -0.63 8.42 5.64
CA LEU A 33 -1.94 7.81 5.90
C LEU A 33 -1.97 7.11 7.27
N GLY A 34 -0.92 6.38 7.63
CA GLY A 34 -0.76 5.80 8.97
C GLY A 34 -0.79 6.84 10.08
N VAL A 35 -0.10 7.98 9.91
CA VAL A 35 -0.18 9.10 10.86
C VAL A 35 -1.60 9.65 10.96
N ILE A 36 -2.36 9.71 9.86
CA ILE A 36 -3.77 10.13 9.92
C ILE A 36 -4.60 9.15 10.74
N THR A 37 -4.31 7.84 10.68
CA THR A 37 -5.05 6.84 11.48
C THR A 37 -4.95 7.05 12.98
N THR A 38 -3.85 7.63 13.49
CA THR A 38 -3.70 7.88 14.94
C THR A 38 -4.64 8.97 15.47
N PHE A 39 -5.31 9.72 14.57
CA PHE A 39 -6.32 10.70 14.93
C PHE A 39 -7.75 10.17 14.75
N LEU A 40 -7.91 8.92 14.30
CA LEU A 40 -9.21 8.28 14.17
C LEU A 40 -9.54 7.49 15.45
N PRO A 41 -10.84 7.25 15.73
CA PRO A 41 -11.22 6.36 16.83
C PRO A 41 -10.59 4.98 16.67
N GLU A 42 -10.06 4.46 17.78
CA GLU A 42 -9.58 3.09 17.92
C GLU A 42 -10.63 2.10 17.37
N PRO A 43 -10.26 1.15 16.51
CA PRO A 43 -11.18 0.12 16.05
C PRO A 43 -11.50 -0.86 17.19
N GLU A 44 -12.78 -1.17 17.41
CA GLU A 44 -13.26 -2.05 18.49
C GLU A 44 -12.67 -3.47 18.49
N MET A 45 -12.10 -3.92 17.36
CA MET A 45 -11.67 -5.31 17.10
C MET A 45 -10.20 -5.42 16.68
N ALA A 46 -9.41 -4.35 16.83
CA ALA A 46 -7.98 -4.37 16.52
C ALA A 46 -7.18 -4.86 17.73
N ASP A 47 -7.49 -6.06 18.24
CA ASP A 47 -6.60 -6.70 19.20
C ASP A 47 -5.26 -6.96 18.50
N PRO A 48 -4.16 -6.37 18.97
CA PRO A 48 -2.88 -6.60 18.33
C PRO A 48 -2.53 -8.08 18.48
N ILE A 49 -2.03 -8.69 17.40
CA ILE A 49 -1.39 -10.00 17.45
C ILE A 49 -0.08 -9.79 18.22
N ILE A 50 -0.17 -9.79 19.55
CA ILE A 50 0.97 -9.81 20.45
C ILE A 50 1.11 -11.26 20.88
N SER A 51 2.01 -11.98 20.22
CA SER A 51 2.43 -13.28 20.73
C SER A 51 3.50 -13.08 21.81
N GLU A 52 3.85 -14.14 22.53
CA GLU A 52 4.98 -14.08 23.47
C GLU A 52 6.34 -13.84 22.75
N SER A 53 6.38 -13.91 21.41
CA SER A 53 7.60 -13.81 20.63
C SER A 53 7.58 -12.64 19.64
N LEU A 54 8.35 -11.59 19.96
CA LEU A 54 8.58 -10.44 19.08
C LEU A 54 9.02 -10.86 17.68
N LEU A 55 9.89 -11.88 17.57
CA LEU A 55 10.37 -12.38 16.30
C LEU A 55 9.24 -12.97 15.45
N HIS A 56 8.33 -13.71 16.09
CA HIS A 56 7.17 -14.28 15.41
C HIS A 56 6.26 -13.17 14.86
N ASP A 57 5.98 -12.15 15.66
CA ASP A 57 5.10 -11.05 15.25
C ASP A 57 5.70 -10.23 14.11
N VAL A 58 7.02 -9.98 14.13
CA VAL A 58 7.73 -9.33 13.02
C VAL A 58 7.65 -10.19 11.75
N LEU A 59 7.95 -11.49 11.83
CA LEU A 59 7.92 -12.37 10.66
C LEU A 59 6.52 -12.44 10.03
N LEU A 60 5.47 -12.49 10.85
CA LEU A 60 4.11 -12.51 10.36
C LEU A 60 3.67 -11.16 9.79
N THR A 61 3.77 -10.08 10.57
CA THR A 61 3.17 -8.78 10.22
C THR A 61 4.01 -7.98 9.23
N VAL A 62 5.34 -8.05 9.32
CA VAL A 62 6.25 -7.25 8.48
C VAL A 62 6.62 -7.97 7.19
N PHE A 63 6.63 -9.32 7.19
CA PHE A 63 7.06 -10.08 6.02
C PHE A 63 5.94 -10.92 5.40
N LEU A 64 5.37 -11.87 6.15
CA LEU A 64 4.46 -12.86 5.57
C LEU A 64 3.14 -12.24 5.10
N ALA A 65 2.51 -11.40 5.91
CA ALA A 65 1.27 -10.72 5.55
C ALA A 65 1.47 -9.84 4.29
N PRO A 66 2.46 -8.92 4.22
CA PRO A 66 2.73 -8.17 3.00
C PRO A 66 2.97 -9.01 1.76
N ILE A 67 3.63 -10.17 1.85
CA ILE A 67 3.82 -11.08 0.71
C ILE A 67 2.48 -11.62 0.21
N VAL A 68 1.67 -12.17 1.12
CA VAL A 68 0.37 -12.77 0.80
C VAL A 68 -0.58 -11.71 0.25
N GLU A 69 -0.67 -10.57 0.90
CA GLU A 69 -1.55 -9.46 0.50
C GLU A 69 -1.13 -8.87 -0.84
N THR A 70 0.17 -8.66 -1.06
CA THR A 70 0.69 -8.18 -2.36
C THR A 70 0.36 -9.16 -3.49
N LEU A 71 0.42 -10.47 -3.20
CA LEU A 71 0.08 -11.51 -4.17
C LEU A 71 -1.41 -11.49 -4.51
N LEU A 72 -2.28 -11.45 -3.50
CA LEU A 72 -3.72 -11.55 -3.67
C LEU A 72 -4.34 -10.25 -4.20
N PHE A 73 -3.95 -9.10 -3.69
CA PHE A 73 -4.66 -7.85 -3.94
C PHE A 73 -4.02 -7.00 -5.01
N GLN A 74 -2.69 -6.91 -5.08
CA GLN A 74 -2.01 -6.16 -6.14
C GLN A 74 -1.75 -7.05 -7.35
N LEU A 75 -0.99 -8.14 -7.22
CA LEU A 75 -0.60 -8.95 -8.37
C LEU A 75 -1.80 -9.61 -9.06
N LEU A 76 -2.58 -10.40 -8.32
CA LEU A 76 -3.66 -11.20 -8.91
C LEU A 76 -4.74 -10.30 -9.53
N VAL A 77 -5.27 -9.33 -8.79
CA VAL A 77 -6.34 -8.44 -9.27
C VAL A 77 -5.87 -7.58 -10.44
N ILE A 78 -4.70 -6.93 -10.34
CA ILE A 78 -4.23 -6.00 -11.38
C ILE A 78 -3.89 -6.77 -12.66
N GLU A 79 -3.18 -7.90 -12.58
CA GLU A 79 -2.83 -8.67 -13.78
C GLU A 79 -4.07 -9.35 -14.41
N ALA A 80 -5.07 -9.75 -13.61
CA ALA A 80 -6.36 -10.23 -14.14
C ALA A 80 -7.07 -9.14 -14.96
N ILE A 81 -7.19 -7.93 -14.42
CA ILE A 81 -7.81 -6.79 -15.12
C ILE A 81 -7.04 -6.43 -16.38
N ARG A 82 -5.70 -6.44 -16.33
CA ARG A 82 -4.85 -6.15 -17.51
C ARG A 82 -4.96 -7.21 -18.60
N LYS A 83 -5.15 -8.48 -18.24
CA LYS A 83 -5.40 -9.57 -19.20
C LYS A 83 -6.73 -9.40 -19.93
N ILE A 84 -7.79 -8.99 -19.21
CA ILE A 84 -9.12 -8.77 -19.77
C ILE A 84 -9.17 -7.48 -20.59
N ILE A 85 -8.71 -6.36 -20.01
CA ILE A 85 -8.74 -5.03 -20.63
C ILE A 85 -7.33 -4.67 -21.09
N LYS A 86 -7.01 -4.98 -22.35
CA LYS A 86 -5.66 -4.80 -22.90
C LYS A 86 -5.21 -3.33 -23.06
N ARG A 87 -6.13 -2.36 -22.99
CA ARG A 87 -5.81 -0.92 -23.19
C ARG A 87 -5.40 -0.27 -21.85
N PRO A 88 -4.12 0.14 -21.68
CA PRO A 88 -3.61 0.73 -20.43
C PRO A 88 -4.42 1.90 -19.88
N ARG A 89 -4.82 2.83 -20.75
CA ARG A 89 -5.57 4.03 -20.34
C ARG A 89 -6.97 3.70 -19.80
N LYS A 90 -7.52 2.53 -20.16
CA LYS A 90 -8.84 2.08 -19.72
C LYS A 90 -8.78 1.18 -18.49
N ASN A 91 -7.71 0.39 -18.36
CA ASN A 91 -7.61 -0.59 -17.29
C ASN A 91 -6.99 -0.02 -16.00
N ILE A 92 -6.18 1.05 -16.07
CA ILE A 92 -5.46 1.57 -14.90
C ILE A 92 -6.41 2.01 -13.78
N CYS A 93 -7.44 2.80 -14.11
CA CYS A 93 -8.40 3.26 -13.11
C CYS A 93 -9.15 2.08 -12.48
N LEU A 94 -9.61 1.13 -13.31
CA LEU A 94 -10.31 -0.05 -12.80
C LEU A 94 -9.40 -0.93 -11.94
N ALA A 95 -8.14 -1.09 -12.34
CA ALA A 95 -7.15 -1.87 -11.60
C ALA A 95 -6.85 -1.25 -10.24
N LEU A 96 -6.65 0.07 -10.18
CA LEU A 96 -6.46 0.80 -8.92
C LEU A 96 -7.67 0.61 -8.01
N LEU A 97 -8.87 0.95 -8.50
CA LEU A 97 -10.11 0.94 -7.72
C LEU A 97 -10.46 -0.47 -7.20
N LEU A 98 -10.41 -1.49 -8.06
CA LEU A 98 -10.76 -2.86 -7.64
C LEU A 98 -9.70 -3.47 -6.71
N SER A 99 -8.40 -3.28 -7.01
CA SER A 99 -7.32 -3.76 -6.15
C SER A 99 -7.41 -3.15 -4.76
N SER A 100 -7.59 -1.83 -4.66
CA SER A 100 -7.71 -1.15 -3.37
C SER A 100 -9.00 -1.47 -2.63
N THR A 101 -10.12 -1.66 -3.35
CA THR A 101 -11.40 -2.05 -2.72
C THR A 101 -11.28 -3.43 -2.08
N VAL A 102 -10.77 -4.43 -2.81
CA VAL A 102 -10.68 -5.80 -2.28
C VAL A 102 -9.67 -5.87 -1.12
N PHE A 103 -8.57 -5.09 -1.17
CA PHE A 103 -7.64 -4.95 -0.04
C PHE A 103 -8.30 -4.32 1.19
N ALA A 104 -9.07 -3.25 1.02
CA ALA A 104 -9.75 -2.60 2.14
C ALA A 104 -10.88 -3.47 2.73
N LEU A 105 -11.52 -4.30 1.92
CA LEU A 105 -12.55 -5.23 2.38
C LEU A 105 -12.00 -6.36 3.27
N SER A 106 -10.69 -6.62 3.28
CA SER A 106 -10.07 -7.52 4.27
C SER A 106 -9.72 -6.80 5.59
N HIS A 107 -10.09 -5.53 5.73
CA HIS A 107 -9.69 -4.61 6.80
C HIS A 107 -10.90 -3.80 7.32
N THR A 108 -11.97 -4.49 7.70
CA THR A 108 -13.28 -3.88 8.01
C THR A 108 -13.50 -3.57 9.49
N TYR A 109 -12.45 -3.26 10.25
CA TYR A 109 -12.56 -3.00 11.70
C TYR A 109 -13.42 -1.76 12.04
N SER A 110 -13.36 -0.73 11.20
CA SER A 110 -14.23 0.45 11.30
C SER A 110 -14.37 1.11 9.93
N LEU A 111 -15.39 1.95 9.77
CA LEU A 111 -15.58 2.68 8.51
C LEU A 111 -14.41 3.64 8.22
N GLY A 112 -13.89 4.30 9.25
CA GLY A 112 -12.70 5.17 9.12
C GLY A 112 -11.46 4.40 8.70
N TYR A 113 -11.22 3.25 9.33
CA TYR A 113 -10.09 2.38 9.01
C TYR A 113 -10.21 1.79 7.60
N PHE A 114 -11.42 1.42 7.16
CA PHE A 114 -11.69 0.99 5.80
C PHE A 114 -11.28 2.06 4.78
N PHE A 115 -11.69 3.31 4.97
CA PHE A 115 -11.35 4.39 4.04
C PHE A 115 -9.86 4.68 3.99
N ILE A 116 -9.16 4.70 5.12
CA ILE A 116 -7.71 4.90 5.12
C ILE A 116 -6.99 3.70 4.47
N THR A 117 -7.42 2.47 4.78
CA THR A 117 -6.86 1.27 4.15
C THR A 117 -7.11 1.24 2.65
N TYR A 118 -8.27 1.71 2.20
CA TYR A 118 -8.58 1.89 0.78
C TYR A 118 -7.63 2.88 0.10
N LEU A 119 -7.36 4.04 0.73
CA LEU A 119 -6.37 4.99 0.21
C LEU A 119 -4.96 4.40 0.20
N GLY A 120 -4.57 3.65 1.24
CA GLY A 120 -3.32 2.91 1.27
C GLY A 120 -3.22 1.86 0.15
N GLY A 121 -4.32 1.14 -0.09
CA GLY A 121 -4.47 0.21 -1.19
C GLY A 121 -4.31 0.87 -2.57
N ILE A 122 -4.79 2.11 -2.74
CA ILE A 122 -4.55 2.89 -3.96
C ILE A 122 -3.05 3.16 -4.14
N VAL A 123 -2.33 3.53 -3.07
CA VAL A 123 -0.88 3.76 -3.13
C VAL A 123 -0.14 2.49 -3.53
N LEU A 124 -0.46 1.35 -2.92
CA LEU A 124 0.16 0.05 -3.24
C LEU A 124 -0.20 -0.42 -4.66
N ALA A 125 -1.46 -0.26 -5.09
CA ALA A 125 -1.88 -0.58 -6.45
C ALA A 125 -1.19 0.32 -7.49
N LEU A 126 -1.00 1.60 -7.19
CA LEU A 126 -0.25 2.52 -8.03
C LEU A 126 1.24 2.13 -8.09
N ALA A 127 1.84 1.75 -6.96
CA ALA A 127 3.20 1.26 -6.89
C ALA A 127 3.39 0.03 -7.79
N TYR A 128 2.48 -0.95 -7.70
CA TYR A 128 2.49 -2.13 -8.56
C TYR A 128 2.37 -1.74 -10.03
N TYR A 129 1.34 -0.98 -10.36
CA TYR A 129 1.02 -0.64 -11.74
C TYR A 129 2.18 0.13 -12.38
N LEU A 130 2.69 1.18 -11.75
CA LEU A 130 3.83 1.95 -12.25
C LEU A 130 5.13 1.14 -12.28
N GLY A 131 5.39 0.30 -11.27
CA GLY A 131 6.54 -0.61 -11.24
C GLY A 131 6.62 -1.50 -12.48
N ARG A 132 5.46 -1.94 -13.00
CA ARG A 132 5.39 -2.69 -14.27
C ARG A 132 5.83 -1.85 -15.47
N TYR A 133 5.46 -0.57 -15.54
CA TYR A 133 5.89 0.33 -16.62
C TYR A 133 7.36 0.72 -16.50
N ARG A 134 7.88 0.77 -15.28
CA ARG A 134 9.31 0.98 -14.98
C ARG A 134 10.17 -0.25 -15.32
N ARG A 135 9.54 -1.38 -15.72
CA ARG A 135 10.20 -2.68 -15.97
C ARG A 135 10.97 -3.22 -14.76
N GLU A 136 10.49 -2.88 -13.56
CA GLU A 136 11.01 -3.38 -12.29
C GLU A 136 10.21 -4.61 -11.85
N ASN A 137 10.71 -5.33 -10.84
CA ASN A 137 9.91 -6.34 -10.15
C ASN A 137 8.85 -5.62 -9.29
N ALA A 138 7.69 -5.35 -9.90
CA ALA A 138 6.59 -4.62 -9.27
C ALA A 138 6.09 -5.27 -7.97
N PHE A 139 6.07 -6.61 -7.92
CA PHE A 139 5.73 -7.34 -6.71
C PHE A 139 6.71 -7.00 -5.58
N PHE A 140 8.01 -7.10 -5.85
CA PHE A 140 9.05 -6.80 -4.87
C PHE A 140 9.01 -5.33 -4.41
N VAL A 141 8.75 -4.39 -5.32
CA VAL A 141 8.63 -2.97 -4.98
C VAL A 141 7.47 -2.72 -4.02
N VAL A 142 6.29 -3.29 -4.28
CA VAL A 142 5.14 -3.18 -3.38
C VAL A 142 5.42 -3.85 -2.05
N PHE A 143 5.98 -5.07 -2.07
CA PHE A 143 6.37 -5.80 -0.87
C PHE A 143 7.28 -4.95 0.03
N VAL A 144 8.30 -4.30 -0.52
CA VAL A 144 9.19 -3.43 0.26
C VAL A 144 8.44 -2.23 0.85
N ILE A 145 7.62 -1.52 0.06
CA ILE A 145 6.84 -0.39 0.55
C ILE A 145 5.90 -0.83 1.69
N HIS A 146 5.22 -1.95 1.50
CA HIS A 146 4.25 -2.49 2.46
C HIS A 146 4.93 -2.99 3.74
N SER A 147 6.06 -3.70 3.61
CA SER A 147 6.86 -4.15 4.76
C SER A 147 7.42 -2.97 5.56
N LEU A 148 7.89 -1.91 4.90
CA LEU A 148 8.36 -0.69 5.58
C LEU A 148 7.24 0.01 6.34
N TYR A 149 6.03 0.04 5.77
CA TYR A 149 4.85 0.57 6.45
C TYR A 149 4.49 -0.28 7.67
N ASN A 150 4.38 -1.60 7.52
CA ASN A 150 4.07 -2.49 8.64
C ASN A 150 5.16 -2.48 9.71
N LEU A 151 6.43 -2.35 9.34
CA LEU A 151 7.51 -2.15 10.31
C LEU A 151 7.33 -0.85 11.10
N SER A 152 6.95 0.24 10.43
CA SER A 152 6.66 1.52 11.10
C SER A 152 5.51 1.37 12.12
N VAL A 153 4.43 0.70 11.71
CA VAL A 153 3.28 0.42 12.59
C VAL A 153 3.67 -0.48 13.75
N PHE A 154 4.44 -1.54 13.48
CA PHE A 154 4.94 -2.46 14.50
C PHE A 154 5.80 -1.72 15.55
N ILE A 155 6.74 -0.89 15.11
CA ILE A 155 7.57 -0.07 16.00
C ILE A 155 6.70 0.89 16.82
N TYR A 156 5.71 1.54 16.20
CA TYR A 156 4.80 2.44 16.91
C TYR A 156 4.04 1.70 18.02
N ASN A 157 3.41 0.58 17.68
CA ASN A 157 2.62 -0.21 18.62
C ASN A 157 3.46 -0.78 19.76
N HIS A 158 4.69 -1.24 19.50
CA HIS A 158 5.51 -1.90 20.52
C HIS A 158 6.33 -0.95 21.40
N PHE A 159 6.64 0.26 20.94
CA PHE A 159 7.51 1.18 21.68
C PHE A 159 6.84 2.48 22.13
N PHE A 160 5.72 2.87 21.51
CA PHE A 160 5.05 4.14 21.80
C PHE A 160 3.60 4.00 22.24
N TYR A 161 3.01 2.81 22.03
CA TYR A 161 1.59 2.53 22.31
C TYR A 161 1.43 1.26 23.18
N VAL A 162 2.40 1.01 24.07
CA VAL A 162 2.27 0.07 25.20
C VAL A 162 1.75 0.81 26.41
#